data_AF-A0A7S0TDD1-F1
#
_entry.id   AF-A0A7S0TDD1-F1
#
_cell.length_a   1.000
_cell.length_b   1.000
_cell.length_c   1.000
_cell.angle_alpha   90.00
_cell.angle_beta   90.00
_cell.angle_gamma   90.00
#
_symmetry.space_group_name_H-M   'P 1'
#
loop_
_entity.id
_entity.type
_entity.pdbx_description
1 polymer ?
#
loop_
_entity_poly.entity_id
_entity_poly.type
_entity_poly.pdbx_seq_one_letter_code
_entity_poly.pdbx_strand_id
1 'polypeptide(L)'
;NIDGVEELEELDESRMRRFEVLRVGERRVCLTGLSTDDESIYSPGSRLSIRNPVEVAVELADSVAFDAMVPLTHQTVAEDRLMAEALRGKKVPAVLGGHE
;
A
#
# COMPACT_ATOMS: atom_id res chain seq x y z
N ASN A 1 1.88 -8.86 -34.03
CA ASN A 1 1.40 -9.86 -33.04
C ASN A 1 2.22 -9.84 -31.76
N ILE A 2 2.20 -8.71 -31.05
CA ILE A 2 1.69 -8.69 -29.68
C ILE A 2 0.79 -7.45 -29.67
N ASP A 3 -0.46 -7.63 -30.09
CA ASP A 3 -1.51 -6.63 -29.95
C ASP A 3 -1.93 -6.68 -28.48
N GLY A 4 -1.75 -5.58 -27.74
CA GLY A 4 -2.16 -5.54 -26.33
C GLY A 4 -1.38 -4.61 -25.41
N VAL A 5 -0.62 -3.64 -25.93
CA VAL A 5 -0.22 -2.50 -25.09
C VAL A 5 -1.39 -1.54 -25.11
N GLU A 6 -2.38 -1.79 -24.25
CA GLU A 6 -3.38 -0.77 -23.91
C GLU A 6 -2.61 0.48 -23.47
N GLU A 7 -2.92 1.61 -24.12
CA GLU A 7 -2.43 2.91 -23.70
C GLU A 7 -2.71 3.05 -22.20
N LEU A 8 -1.65 3.26 -21.41
CA LEU A 8 -1.79 3.57 -20.00
C LEU A 8 -2.64 4.84 -19.90
N GLU A 9 -3.92 4.67 -19.57
CA GLU A 9 -4.82 5.80 -19.27
C GLU A 9 -4.07 6.73 -18.31
N GLU A 10 -3.99 8.02 -18.65
CA GLU A 10 -3.46 9.03 -17.75
C GLU A 10 -4.11 8.83 -16.38
N LEU A 11 -3.28 8.54 -15.37
CA LEU A 11 -3.74 8.27 -14.02
C LEU A 11 -4.43 9.52 -13.48
N ASP A 12 -5.75 9.55 -13.57
CA ASP A 12 -6.57 10.52 -12.87
C ASP A 12 -6.33 10.35 -11.37
N GLU A 13 -5.61 11.29 -10.75
CA GLU A 13 -5.26 11.29 -9.33
C GLU A 13 -6.51 11.21 -8.43
N SER A 14 -7.69 11.63 -8.93
CA SER A 14 -8.96 11.48 -8.22
C SER A 14 -9.44 10.01 -8.10
N ARG A 15 -8.81 9.09 -8.85
CA ARG A 15 -9.11 7.65 -8.85
C ARG A 15 -8.18 6.83 -7.95
N MET A 16 -7.05 7.36 -7.49
CA MET A 16 -6.13 6.63 -6.61
C MET A 16 -6.65 6.61 -5.16
N ARG A 17 -7.33 5.52 -4.81
CA ARG A 17 -7.82 5.28 -3.45
C ARG A 17 -6.66 4.89 -2.54
N ARG A 18 -6.69 5.38 -1.30
CA ARG A 18 -5.71 4.98 -0.26
C ARG A 18 -5.73 3.48 0.02
N PHE A 19 -6.91 2.88 -0.03
CA PHE A 19 -7.12 1.45 0.13
C PHE A 19 -8.40 1.05 -0.57
N GLU A 20 -8.57 -0.25 -0.76
CA GLU A 20 -9.82 -0.84 -1.23
C GLU A 20 -10.18 -2.06 -0.39
N VAL A 21 -11.47 -2.19 -0.03
CA VAL A 21 -11.98 -3.39 0.65
C VAL A 21 -12.77 -4.22 -0.34
N LEU A 22 -12.18 -5.34 -0.74
CA LEU A 22 -12.76 -6.28 -1.69
C LEU A 22 -13.44 -7.44 -0.96
N ARG A 23 -14.44 -8.05 -1.61
CA ARG A 23 -14.99 -9.34 -1.16
C ARG A 23 -14.25 -10.48 -1.84
N VAL A 24 -13.66 -11.37 -1.04
CA VAL A 24 -13.03 -12.62 -1.49
C VAL A 24 -13.79 -13.77 -0.83
N GLY A 25 -14.69 -14.39 -1.59
CA GLY A 25 -15.70 -15.28 -1.02
C GLY A 25 -16.57 -14.53 0.00
N GLU A 26 -16.63 -15.05 1.24
CA GLU A 26 -17.38 -14.44 2.34
C GLU A 26 -16.56 -13.43 3.18
N ARG A 27 -15.27 -13.26 2.87
CA ARG A 27 -14.35 -12.40 3.64
C ARG A 27 -14.19 -11.02 2.98
N ARG A 28 -14.00 -10.00 3.81
CA ARG A 28 -13.58 -8.65 3.41
C ARG A 28 -12.06 -8.55 3.52
N VAL A 29 -11.40 -8.32 2.40
CA VAL A 29 -9.95 -8.15 2.31
C VAL A 29 -9.64 -6.70 1.99
N CYS A 30 -8.90 -6.03 2.88
CA CYS A 30 -8.40 -4.68 2.66
C CYS A 30 -7.05 -4.73 1.94
N LEU A 31 -6.93 -4.08 0.79
CA LEU A 31 -5.68 -3.86 0.08
C LEU A 31 -5.28 -2.40 0.23
N THR A 32 -4.03 -2.14 0.61
CA THR A 32 -3.51 -0.77 0.73
C THR A 32 -2.16 -0.68 0.05
N GLY A 33 -1.99 0.30 -0.83
CA GLY A 33 -0.71 0.63 -1.46
C GLY A 33 0.07 1.60 -0.59
N LEU A 34 1.36 1.32 -0.35
CA LEU A 34 2.23 2.13 0.50
C LEU A 34 3.60 2.31 -0.17
N SER A 35 4.00 3.55 -0.41
CA SER A 35 5.33 3.89 -0.92
C SER A 35 6.22 4.36 0.22
N THR A 36 7.54 4.20 0.08
CA THR A 36 8.53 4.70 1.05
C THR A 36 8.35 6.18 1.39
N ASP A 37 8.72 6.58 2.61
CA ASP A 37 8.83 7.98 3.02
C ASP A 37 10.19 8.60 2.75
N ASP A 38 11.09 7.91 2.04
CA ASP A 38 12.33 8.48 1.53
C ASP A 38 12.05 9.51 0.43
N GLU A 39 12.01 10.79 0.81
CA GLU A 39 11.79 11.90 -0.12
C GLU A 39 12.88 12.00 -1.22
N SER A 40 14.06 11.40 -1.03
CA SER A 40 15.19 11.53 -1.96
C SER A 40 14.97 10.81 -3.29
N ILE A 41 14.06 9.83 -3.34
CA ILE A 41 13.74 9.06 -4.55
C ILE A 41 12.67 9.73 -5.43
N TYR A 42 11.97 10.73 -4.89
CA TYR A 42 10.92 11.43 -5.62
C TYR A 42 11.50 12.52 -6.52
N SER A 43 10.80 12.82 -7.63
CA SER A 43 11.29 13.80 -8.59
C SER A 43 11.45 15.18 -7.95
N PRO A 44 12.58 15.88 -8.17
CA PRO A 44 12.78 17.23 -7.68
C PRO A 44 11.64 18.16 -8.10
N GLY A 45 11.07 18.89 -7.15
CA GLY A 45 9.94 19.81 -7.40
C GLY A 45 8.55 19.18 -7.22
N SER A 46 8.46 17.89 -6.90
CA SER A 46 7.20 17.26 -6.47
C SER A 46 6.73 17.91 -5.17
N ARG A 47 5.49 18.40 -5.12
CA ARG A 47 4.87 18.94 -3.91
C ARG A 47 4.08 17.84 -3.20
N LEU A 48 4.79 16.84 -2.68
CA LEU A 48 4.19 15.72 -1.97
C LEU A 48 4.24 15.96 -0.46
N SER A 49 3.17 15.61 0.24
CA SER A 49 3.17 15.47 1.70
C SER A 49 3.22 13.99 2.00
N ILE A 50 4.40 13.48 2.34
CA ILE A 50 4.60 12.05 2.60
C ILE A 50 4.36 11.77 4.08
N ARG A 51 3.67 10.67 4.37
CA ARG A 51 3.43 10.17 5.72
C ARG A 51 4.19 8.87 5.89
N ASN A 52 4.62 8.59 7.11
CA ASN A 52 5.29 7.33 7.41
C ASN A 52 4.37 6.13 7.07
N PRO A 53 4.83 5.17 6.24
CA PRO A 53 3.98 4.08 5.78
C PRO A 53 3.53 3.13 6.90
N VAL A 54 4.38 2.93 7.92
CA VAL A 54 4.06 2.07 9.06
C VAL A 54 2.93 2.67 9.87
N GLU A 55 2.99 3.98 10.15
CA GLU A 55 1.91 4.69 10.86
C GLU A 55 0.59 4.61 10.09
N VAL A 56 0.62 4.82 8.78
CA VAL A 56 -0.57 4.72 7.92
C VAL A 56 -1.14 3.30 7.93
N ALA A 57 -0.29 2.28 7.84
CA ALA A 57 -0.73 0.88 7.90
C ALA A 57 -1.40 0.55 9.23
N VAL A 58 -0.84 1.01 10.35
CA VAL A 58 -1.41 0.84 11.70
C VAL A 58 -2.75 1.56 11.81
N GLU A 59 -2.84 2.81 11.35
CA GLU A 59 -4.08 3.60 11.34
C GLU A 59 -5.19 2.89 10.56
N LEU A 60 -4.88 2.40 9.36
CA LEU A 60 -5.85 1.66 8.53
C LEU A 60 -6.29 0.37 9.22
N ALA A 61 -5.35 -0.35 9.84
CA ALA A 61 -5.65 -1.59 10.51
C ALA A 61 -6.57 -1.43 11.73
N ASP A 62 -6.55 -0.25 12.36
CA ASP A 62 -7.38 0.07 13.53
C ASP A 62 -8.71 0.74 13.16
N SER A 63 -8.79 1.41 12.01
CA SER A 63 -9.94 2.23 11.62
C SER A 63 -10.85 1.59 10.56
N VAL A 64 -10.36 0.63 9.78
CA VAL A 64 -11.11 0.04 8.67
C VAL A 64 -11.68 -1.32 9.07
N ALA A 65 -12.95 -1.57 8.75
CA ALA A 65 -13.61 -2.83 9.04
C ALA A 65 -13.29 -3.90 7.96
N PHE A 66 -12.41 -4.84 8.27
CA PHE A 66 -12.06 -5.97 7.41
C PHE A 66 -11.83 -7.27 8.21
N ASP A 67 -11.69 -8.37 7.47
CA ASP A 67 -11.37 -9.69 8.02
C ASP A 67 -9.88 -10.03 7.86
N ALA A 68 -9.25 -9.53 6.79
CA ALA A 68 -7.81 -9.51 6.61
C ALA A 68 -7.39 -8.23 5.88
N MET A 69 -6.19 -7.72 6.15
CA MET A 69 -5.57 -6.63 5.40
C MET A 69 -4.22 -7.07 4.86
N VAL A 70 -3.92 -6.67 3.63
CA VAL A 70 -2.67 -6.98 2.94
C VAL A 70 -2.05 -5.67 2.45
N PRO A 71 -1.04 -5.13 3.16
CA PRO A 71 -0.23 -4.04 2.65
C PRO A 71 0.56 -4.47 1.42
N LEU A 72 0.47 -3.67 0.37
CA LEU A 72 1.28 -3.74 -0.83
C LEU A 72 2.29 -2.59 -0.75
N THR A 73 3.55 -2.91 -0.45
CA THR A 73 4.56 -1.90 -0.16
C THR A 73 5.57 -1.78 -1.30
N HIS A 74 6.14 -0.60 -1.44
CA HIS A 74 7.31 -0.36 -2.28
C HIS A 74 8.37 0.34 -1.41
N GLN A 75 8.91 -0.43 -0.47
CA GLN A 75 9.86 -0.05 0.58
C GLN A 75 11.01 -1.06 0.60
N THR A 76 12.11 -0.76 1.27
CA THR A 76 13.19 -1.73 1.50
C THR A 76 12.70 -2.90 2.37
N VAL A 77 13.39 -4.05 2.29
CA VAL A 77 13.08 -5.21 3.13
C VAL A 77 13.17 -4.88 4.63
N ALA A 78 14.07 -3.96 5.01
CA ALA A 78 14.22 -3.54 6.41
C ALA A 78 12.97 -2.79 6.91
N GLU A 79 12.42 -1.89 6.10
CA GLU A 79 11.20 -1.14 6.42
C GLU A 79 9.97 -2.06 6.46
N ASP A 80 9.86 -3.02 5.55
CA ASP A 80 8.78 -4.01 5.57
C ASP A 80 8.82 -4.89 6.83
N ARG A 81 10.01 -5.20 7.36
CA ARG A 81 10.15 -5.89 8.66
C ARG A 81 9.64 -5.05 9.82
N LEU A 82 9.92 -3.73 9.82
CA LEU A 82 9.40 -2.82 10.83
C LEU A 82 7.87 -2.72 10.75
N MET A 83 7.33 -2.65 9.53
CA MET A 83 5.88 -2.69 9.31
C MET A 83 5.26 -3.98 9.84
N ALA A 84 5.84 -5.13 9.51
CA ALA A 84 5.34 -6.43 9.99
C ALA A 84 5.34 -6.52 11.52
N GLU A 85 6.37 -5.96 12.18
CA GLU A 85 6.44 -5.93 13.63
C GLU A 85 5.37 -5.00 14.23
N ALA A 86 5.17 -3.80 13.68
CA ALA A 86 4.14 -2.86 14.13
C ALA A 86 2.70 -3.38 13.92
N LEU A 87 2.49 -4.24 12.93
CA LEU A 87 1.21 -4.88 12.64
C LEU A 87 1.01 -6.21 13.37
N ARG A 88 1.97 -6.64 14.20
CA ARG A 88 1.87 -7.88 14.97
C ARG A 88 0.61 -7.90 15.84
N GLY A 89 -0.15 -8.98 15.73
CA GLY A 89 -1.42 -9.15 16.46
C GLY A 89 -2.63 -8.49 15.80
N LYS A 90 -2.45 -7.73 14.72
CA LYS A 90 -3.55 -7.23 13.88
C LYS A 90 -3.96 -8.30 12.87
N LYS A 91 -5.08 -8.09 12.16
CA LYS A 91 -5.58 -9.00 11.11
C LYS A 91 -4.79 -8.83 9.79
N VAL A 92 -3.46 -8.84 9.87
CA VAL A 92 -2.53 -8.64 8.75
C VAL A 92 -1.65 -9.88 8.62
N PRO A 93 -2.01 -10.84 7.75
CA PRO A 93 -1.28 -12.10 7.64
C PRO A 93 0.05 -11.97 6.88
N ALA A 94 0.18 -10.96 6.01
CA ALA A 94 1.37 -10.75 5.20
C ALA A 94 1.51 -9.27 4.82
N VAL A 95 2.76 -8.83 4.70
CA VAL A 95 3.17 -7.60 3.99
C VAL A 95 3.74 -8.07 2.65
N LEU A 96 3.20 -7.58 1.54
CA LEU A 96 3.72 -7.86 0.22
C LEU A 96 4.69 -6.74 -0.17
N GLY A 97 5.97 -7.05 0.00
CA GLY A 97 7.07 -6.15 -0.28
C GLY A 97 7.26 -5.78 -1.75
N GLY A 98 8.12 -4.80 -1.97
CA GLY A 98 8.57 -4.33 -3.28
C GLY A 98 9.96 -3.71 -3.15
N HIS A 99 10.39 -2.95 -4.16
CA HIS A 99 11.70 -2.29 -4.24
C HIS A 99 12.95 -3.20 -4.31
N GLU A 100 13.07 -4.22 -3.46
CA GLU A 100 14.19 -5.18 -3.35
C GLU A 100 13.77 -6.65 -3.48
#